data_AF-A0A9X7J696-F1
#
_entry.id   AF-A0A9X7J696-F1
#
_cell.length_a   1.000
_cell.length_b   1.000
_cell.length_c   1.000
_cell.angle_alpha   90.00
_cell.angle_beta   90.00
_cell.angle_gamma   90.00
#
_symmetry.space_group_name_H-M   'P 1'
#
loop_
_entity.id
_entity.type
_entity.pdbx_description
1 polymer ?
#
loop_
_entity_poly.entity_id
_entity_poly.type
_entity_poly.pdbx_seq_one_letter_code
_entity_poly.pdbx_strand_id
1 'polypeptide(L)'
;MKKVLVDLFNNFFGVFVLIAVLIGAIVAFMFVAGFVIGGQAATQMAMTGKKFLDYAIKIAAVGVMFGLFSFYTRGSHELTLSNEQESETGETA
;
A
#
# COMPACT_ATOMS: atom_id res chain seq x y z
N MET A 1 23.56 8.77 -1.90
CA MET A 1 22.99 7.66 -2.70
C MET A 1 21.97 6.82 -1.94
N LYS A 2 22.20 6.44 -0.68
CA LYS A 2 21.22 5.66 0.12
C LYS A 2 19.83 6.31 0.24
N LYS A 3 19.76 7.62 0.52
CA LYS A 3 18.48 8.37 0.60
C LYS A 3 17.65 8.31 -0.69
N VAL A 4 18.26 8.61 -1.83
CA VAL A 4 17.57 8.58 -3.15
C VAL A 4 17.01 7.19 -3.45
N LEU A 5 17.74 6.12 -3.09
CA LEU A 5 17.29 4.75 -3.29
C LEU A 5 16.11 4.39 -2.36
N VAL A 6 16.19 4.80 -1.09
CA VAL A 6 15.11 4.66 -0.09
C VAL A 6 13.85 5.39 -0.55
N ASP A 7 13.98 6.64 -1.01
CA ASP A 7 12.86 7.46 -1.50
C ASP A 7 12.22 6.86 -2.76
N LEU A 8 13.05 6.30 -3.66
CA LEU A 8 12.56 5.60 -4.85
C LEU A 8 11.74 4.36 -4.47
N PHE A 9 12.24 3.52 -3.57
CA PHE A 9 11.51 2.33 -3.11
C PHE A 9 10.25 2.67 -2.32
N ASN A 10 10.26 3.78 -1.58
CA ASN A 10 9.07 4.25 -0.86
C ASN A 10 7.97 4.72 -1.83
N ASN A 11 8.36 5.43 -2.90
CA ASN A 11 7.44 5.79 -3.97
C ASN A 11 6.88 4.55 -4.70
N PHE A 12 7.73 3.57 -5.02
CA PHE A 12 7.27 2.33 -5.62
C PHE A 12 6.25 1.61 -4.74
N PHE A 13 6.54 1.46 -3.44
CA PHE A 13 5.59 0.91 -2.47
C PHE A 13 4.24 1.63 -2.55
N GLY A 14 4.24 2.96 -2.44
CA GLY A 14 3.01 3.76 -2.50
C GLY A 14 2.23 3.57 -3.79
N VAL A 15 2.90 3.62 -4.96
CA VAL A 15 2.25 3.45 -6.27
C VAL A 15 1.67 2.04 -6.44
N PHE A 16 2.42 0.99 -6.10
CA PHE A 16 1.95 -0.38 -6.23
C PHE A 16 0.76 -0.65 -5.30
N VAL A 17 0.80 -0.17 -4.06
CA VAL A 17 -0.31 -0.31 -3.10
C VAL A 17 -1.53 0.48 -3.57
N LEU A 18 -1.35 1.71 -4.07
CA LEU A 18 -2.43 2.53 -4.61
C LEU A 18 -3.16 1.81 -5.77
N ILE A 19 -2.40 1.26 -6.72
CA ILE A 19 -2.96 0.50 -7.85
C ILE A 19 -3.74 -0.71 -7.33
N ALA A 20 -3.21 -1.46 -6.37
CA ALA A 20 -3.89 -2.62 -5.80
C ALA A 20 -5.20 -2.24 -5.11
N VAL A 21 -5.22 -1.13 -4.36
CA VAL A 21 -6.43 -0.63 -3.70
C VAL A 21 -7.48 -0.19 -4.72
N LEU A 22 -7.08 0.50 -5.79
CA LEU A 22 -8.01 0.89 -6.87
C LEU A 22 -8.64 -0.32 -7.55
N ILE A 23 -7.87 -1.38 -7.81
CA ILE A 23 -8.42 -2.64 -8.33
C ILE A 23 -9.41 -3.25 -7.33
N GLY A 24 -9.07 -3.25 -6.04
CA GLY A 24 -9.96 -3.71 -4.98
C GLY A 24 -11.29 -2.94 -4.95
N ALA A 25 -11.25 -1.63 -5.13
CA ALA A 25 -12.45 -0.79 -5.21
C ALA A 25 -13.34 -1.16 -6.41
N ILE A 26 -12.75 -1.37 -7.60
CA ILE A 26 -13.49 -1.82 -8.79
C ILE A 26 -14.16 -3.18 -8.54
N VAL A 27 -13.43 -4.11 -7.94
CA VAL A 27 -13.96 -5.45 -7.61
C VAL A 27 -15.10 -5.37 -6.60
N ALA A 28 -15.03 -4.47 -5.62
CA ALA A 28 -16.12 -4.24 -4.68
C ALA A 28 -17.40 -3.79 -5.40
N PHE A 29 -17.31 -2.85 -6.35
CA PHE A 29 -18.46 -2.47 -7.18
C PHE A 29 -19.00 -3.63 -8.02
N MET A 30 -18.13 -4.48 -8.59
CA MET A 30 -18.55 -5.68 -9.32
C MET A 30 -19.33 -6.65 -8.42
N PHE A 31 -18.90 -6.83 -7.16
CA PHE A 31 -19.62 -7.68 -6.22
C PHE A 31 -20.98 -7.08 -5.82
N VAL A 32 -21.05 -5.77 -5.57
CA VAL A 32 -22.34 -5.11 -5.28
C VAL A 32 -23.29 -5.21 -6.47
N ALA A 33 -22.81 -4.94 -7.68
CA ALA A 33 -23.61 -5.08 -8.90
C ALA A 33 -24.06 -6.53 -9.13
N GLY A 34 -23.14 -7.49 -8.94
CA GLY A 34 -23.46 -8.92 -9.01
C GLY A 34 -24.50 -9.33 -7.97
N PHE A 35 -24.43 -8.80 -6.75
CA PHE A 35 -25.41 -9.07 -5.70
C PHE A 35 -26.82 -8.58 -6.08
N VAL A 36 -26.93 -7.40 -6.69
CA VAL A 36 -28.23 -6.84 -7.13
C VAL A 36 -28.81 -7.61 -8.32
N ILE A 37 -27.97 -8.01 -9.29
CA ILE A 37 -28.41 -8.71 -10.50
C ILE A 37 -28.77 -10.18 -10.22
N GLY A 38 -27.95 -10.86 -9.42
CA GLY A 38 -28.12 -12.28 -9.11
C GLY A 38 -27.88 -13.24 -10.28
N GLY A 39 -28.20 -14.52 -10.04
CA GLY A 39 -28.16 -15.57 -11.06
C GLY A 39 -26.77 -15.84 -11.66
N GLN A 40 -26.76 -16.31 -12.90
CA GLN A 40 -25.52 -16.71 -13.59
C GLN A 40 -24.58 -15.51 -13.86
N ALA A 41 -25.14 -14.32 -14.08
CA ALA A 41 -24.37 -13.09 -14.28
C ALA A 41 -23.57 -12.72 -13.02
N ALA A 42 -24.18 -12.83 -11.82
CA ALA A 42 -23.49 -12.62 -10.55
C ALA A 42 -22.31 -13.57 -10.36
N THR A 43 -22.50 -14.85 -10.68
CA THR A 43 -21.43 -15.87 -10.60
C THR A 43 -20.26 -15.50 -11.52
N GLN A 44 -20.52 -15.03 -12.74
CA GLN A 44 -19.46 -14.60 -13.65
C GLN A 44 -18.72 -13.38 -13.12
N MET A 45 -19.44 -12.36 -12.65
CA MET A 45 -18.83 -11.16 -12.05
C MET A 45 -17.96 -11.52 -10.83
N ALA A 46 -18.40 -12.46 -9.99
CA ALA A 46 -17.63 -12.95 -8.86
C ALA A 46 -16.35 -13.68 -9.28
N MET A 47 -16.44 -14.54 -10.29
CA MET A 47 -15.28 -15.28 -10.82
C MET A 47 -14.27 -14.36 -11.49
N THR A 48 -14.73 -13.32 -12.20
CA THR A 48 -13.85 -12.28 -12.76
C THR A 48 -13.25 -11.41 -11.66
N GLY A 49 -14.05 -10.98 -10.69
CA GLY A 49 -13.58 -10.20 -9.53
C GLY A 49 -12.49 -10.92 -8.74
N LYS A 50 -12.64 -12.23 -8.54
CA LYS A 50 -11.60 -13.08 -7.93
C LYS A 50 -10.27 -13.00 -8.69
N LYS A 51 -10.29 -13.06 -10.03
CA LYS A 51 -9.07 -12.97 -10.84
C LYS A 51 -8.40 -11.60 -10.70
N PHE A 52 -9.18 -10.52 -10.72
CA PHE A 52 -8.66 -9.17 -10.49
C PHE A 52 -8.04 -9.02 -9.11
N LEU A 53 -8.68 -9.58 -8.07
CA LEU A 53 -8.14 -9.57 -6.72
C LEU A 53 -6.80 -10.34 -6.62
N ASP A 54 -6.69 -11.49 -7.29
CA ASP A 54 -5.44 -12.27 -7.33
C ASP A 54 -4.30 -11.48 -7.98
N TYR A 55 -4.58 -10.74 -9.07
CA TYR A 55 -3.59 -9.82 -9.65
C TYR A 55 -3.27 -8.64 -8.71
N ALA A 56 -4.27 -8.04 -8.08
CA ALA A 56 -4.08 -6.92 -7.14
C ALA A 56 -3.19 -7.33 -5.96
N ILE A 57 -3.42 -8.51 -5.39
CA ILE A 57 -2.61 -9.04 -4.29
C ILE A 57 -1.16 -9.25 -4.72
N LYS A 58 -0.92 -9.81 -5.91
CA LYS A 58 0.45 -9.99 -6.44
C LYS A 58 1.17 -8.65 -6.65
N ILE A 59 0.46 -7.66 -7.19
CA ILE A 59 0.99 -6.29 -7.37
C ILE A 59 1.31 -5.66 -6.00
N ALA A 60 0.39 -5.77 -5.04
CA ALA A 60 0.59 -5.27 -3.69
C ALA A 60 1.78 -5.95 -3.01
N ALA A 61 1.95 -7.26 -3.15
CA ALA A 61 3.06 -8.00 -2.58
C ALA A 61 4.42 -7.49 -3.09
N VAL A 62 4.54 -7.21 -4.38
CA VAL A 62 5.74 -6.59 -4.97
C VAL A 62 5.98 -5.21 -4.38
N GLY A 63 4.93 -4.38 -4.27
CA GLY A 63 5.00 -3.07 -3.62
C GLY A 63 5.50 -3.16 -2.18
N VAL A 64 4.89 -4.03 -1.38
CA VAL A 64 5.27 -4.30 0.02
C VAL A 64 6.73 -4.74 0.10
N MET A 65 7.22 -5.54 -0.83
CA MET A 65 8.61 -5.97 -0.86
C MET A 65 9.58 -4.76 -1.00
N PHE A 66 9.26 -3.80 -1.85
CA PHE A 66 10.03 -2.55 -1.96
C PHE A 66 9.92 -1.68 -0.71
N GLY A 67 8.73 -1.58 -0.11
CA GLY A 67 8.52 -0.87 1.15
C GLY A 67 9.34 -1.48 2.28
N LEU A 68 9.37 -2.81 2.38
CA LEU A 68 10.16 -3.54 3.36
C LEU A 68 11.66 -3.31 3.15
N PHE A 69 12.13 -3.38 1.90
CA PHE A 69 13.53 -3.09 1.58
C PHE A 69 13.92 -1.67 1.97
N SER A 70 13.07 -0.69 1.67
CA SER A 70 13.25 0.72 2.07
C SER A 70 13.32 0.87 3.59
N PHE A 71 12.41 0.20 4.32
CA PHE A 71 12.35 0.21 5.77
C PHE A 71 13.63 -0.33 6.41
N TYR A 72 14.08 -1.53 6.00
CA TYR A 72 15.29 -2.15 6.53
C TYR A 72 16.57 -1.37 6.17
N THR A 73 16.63 -0.76 4.98
CA THR A 73 17.80 0.04 4.57
C THR A 73 17.87 1.41 5.25
N ARG A 74 16.72 1.96 5.67
CA ARG A 74 16.66 3.22 6.43
C ARG A 74 17.06 3.03 7.90
N GLY A 75 16.90 1.83 8.46
CA GLY A 75 17.35 1.48 9.82
C GLY A 75 16.61 2.20 10.95
N SER A 76 15.62 3.04 10.63
CA SER A 76 14.76 3.71 11.60
C SER A 76 13.73 2.71 12.13
N HIS A 77 13.94 2.24 13.36
CA HIS A 77 12.90 1.55 14.11
C HIS A 77 11.87 2.60 14.55
N GLU A 78 10.64 2.51 14.06
CA GLU A 78 9.56 3.42 14.49
C GLU A 78 9.23 3.28 15.99
N LEU A 79 9.68 2.18 16.62
CA LEU A 79 9.61 1.95 18.06
C LEU A 79 10.85 2.42 18.83
N THR A 80 11.85 3.00 18.15
CA THR A 80 12.93 3.72 18.83
C THR A 80 12.35 5.06 19.27
N LEU A 81 12.11 5.20 20.57
CA LEU A 81 11.98 6.50 21.25
C LEU A 81 13.23 7.32 20.89
N SER A 82 13.16 8.11 19.82
CA SER A 82 14.12 9.17 19.59
C SER A 82 13.83 10.21 20.65
N ASN A 83 14.56 10.13 21.77
CA ASN A 83 14.74 11.27 22.65
C ASN A 83 15.56 12.30 21.87
N GLU A 84 14.92 12.93 20.90
CA GLU A 84 15.37 14.23 20.44
C GLU A 84 14.95 15.17 21.57
N GLN A 85 15.84 15.32 22.55
CA GLN A 85 15.79 16.41 23.48
C GLN A 85 15.78 17.68 22.65
N GLU A 86 14.58 18.22 22.46
CA GLU A 86 14.38 19.62 22.12
C GLU A 86 14.95 20.41 23.30
N SER A 87 16.23 20.74 23.19
CA SER A 87 16.85 21.73 24.05
C SER A 87 16.27 23.10 23.67
N GLU A 88 15.05 23.38 24.12
CA GLU A 88 14.57 24.76 24.30
C GLU A 88 15.37 25.39 25.44
N THR A 89 16.64 25.68 25.17
CA THR A 89 17.42 26.62 25.99
C THR A 89 17.15 27.99 25.38
N GLY A 90 16.46 28.84 26.14
CA GLY A 90 16.08 30.16 25.68
C GLY A 90 17.25 31.08 25.35
N GLU A 91 17.00 32.03 24.43
CA GLU A 91 17.63 33.34 24.42
C GLU A 91 16.73 34.35 23.70
N THR A 92 16.20 35.28 24.49
CA THR A 92 16.02 36.73 24.23
C THR A 92 15.37 37.23 22.93
N ALA A 93 14.17 37.81 23.07
CA ALA A 93 13.89 39.24 22.79
C ALA A 93 12.53 39.65 23.37
#